data_AF-P85074-F1
#
_entry.id   AF-P85074-F1
#
_cell.length_a   1.000
_cell.length_b   1.000
_cell.length_c   1.000
_cell.angle_alpha   90.00
_cell.angle_beta   90.00
_cell.angle_gamma   90.00
#
_symmetry.space_group_name_H-M   'P 1'
#
loop_
_entity.id
_entity.type
_entity.pdbx_description
1 polymer ?
#
loop_
_entity_poly.entity_id
_entity_poly.type
_entity_poly.pdbx_seq_one_letter_code
_entity_poly.pdbx_strand_id
1 'polypeptide(L)'
;KPKEDKEWEKFKVKHITSQSVADFNCTSTMNNPDFTPDGQCKPINTFIHSNTGPVKEICRRASGRVNKSSTQQFPLTTCKNPKRCKYSQSNETNYICITCRDNYPVHFVKIGKC
;
A
#
# COMPACT_ATOMS: atom_id res chain seq x y z
N LYS A 1 6.53 -15.38 15.61
CA LYS A 1 6.65 -14.80 14.25
C LYS A 1 7.77 -13.76 14.24
N PRO A 2 8.67 -13.77 13.23
CA PRO A 2 9.71 -12.75 13.06
C PRO A 2 9.14 -11.34 12.96
N LYS A 3 9.94 -10.30 13.25
CA LYS A 3 9.48 -8.90 13.29
C LYS A 3 9.02 -8.40 11.92
N GLU A 4 9.75 -8.78 10.87
CA GLU A 4 9.48 -8.48 9.47
C GLU A 4 8.13 -9.02 8.99
N ASP A 5 7.69 -10.17 9.51
CA ASP A 5 6.37 -10.73 9.18
C ASP A 5 5.24 -9.85 9.74
N LYS A 6 5.40 -9.30 10.96
CA LYS A 6 4.44 -8.34 11.51
C LYS A 6 4.40 -7.02 10.73
N GLU A 7 5.55 -6.53 10.27
CA GLU A 7 5.62 -5.33 9.42
C GLU A 7 4.95 -5.58 8.06
N TRP A 8 5.12 -6.79 7.50
CA TRP A 8 4.44 -7.20 6.26
C TRP A 8 2.92 -7.33 6.42
N GLU A 9 2.44 -7.98 7.48
CA GLU A 9 1.00 -8.05 7.76
C GLU A 9 0.39 -6.65 7.85
N LYS A 10 1.07 -5.73 8.55
CA LYS A 10 0.65 -4.33 8.62
C LYS A 10 0.64 -3.63 7.26
N PHE A 11 1.68 -3.85 6.45
CA PHE A 11 1.75 -3.30 5.09
C PHE A 11 0.60 -3.80 4.23
N LYS A 12 0.31 -5.11 4.23
CA LYS A 12 -0.80 -5.69 3.46
C LYS A 12 -2.12 -5.01 3.79
N VAL A 13 -2.48 -4.96 5.07
CA VAL A 13 -3.75 -4.39 5.54
C VAL A 13 -3.89 -2.93 5.12
N LYS A 14 -2.81 -2.16 5.20
CA LYS A 14 -2.83 -0.72 4.92
C LYS A 14 -2.78 -0.37 3.43
N HIS A 15 -2.09 -1.18 2.61
CA HIS A 15 -1.71 -0.79 1.25
C HIS A 15 -2.17 -1.74 0.16
N ILE A 16 -2.67 -2.94 0.45
CA ILE A 16 -3.08 -3.90 -0.58
C ILE A 16 -4.58 -4.15 -0.45
N THR A 17 -5.30 -4.02 -1.56
CA THR A 17 -6.74 -4.28 -1.63
C THR A 17 -7.04 -5.28 -2.73
N SER A 18 -7.98 -6.19 -2.46
CA SER A 18 -8.56 -7.10 -3.44
C SER A 18 -9.76 -6.51 -4.18
N GLN A 19 -10.25 -5.34 -3.76
CA GLN A 19 -11.36 -4.66 -4.43
C GLN A 19 -10.92 -4.15 -5.78
N SER A 20 -11.84 -4.14 -6.75
CA SER A 20 -11.61 -3.48 -8.03
C SER A 20 -11.46 -1.96 -7.82
N VAL A 21 -10.86 -1.27 -8.78
CA VAL A 21 -10.75 0.20 -8.75
C VAL A 21 -12.15 0.86 -8.74
N ALA A 22 -13.14 0.25 -9.41
CA ALA A 22 -14.50 0.75 -9.50
C ALA A 22 -15.27 0.63 -8.18
N ASP A 23 -15.06 -0.46 -7.43
CA ASP A 23 -15.77 -0.72 -6.17
C ASP A 23 -15.08 -0.04 -4.97
N PHE A 24 -13.79 0.29 -5.10
CA PHE A 24 -13.03 0.84 -4.00
C PHE A 24 -13.48 2.26 -3.65
N ASN A 25 -13.83 2.46 -2.38
CA ASN A 25 -14.26 3.75 -1.85
C ASN A 25 -13.33 4.24 -0.73
N CYS A 26 -12.59 5.31 -1.01
CA CYS A 26 -11.68 5.92 -0.04
C CYS A 26 -12.34 6.29 1.29
N THR A 27 -13.57 6.84 1.27
CA THR A 27 -14.25 7.28 2.49
C THR A 27 -14.67 6.09 3.36
N SER A 28 -15.07 4.98 2.76
CA SER A 28 -15.37 3.76 3.52
C SER A 28 -14.10 3.13 4.08
N THR A 29 -13.13 2.83 3.21
CA THR A 29 -11.91 2.09 3.60
C THR A 29 -11.05 2.85 4.59
N MET A 30 -10.84 4.16 4.42
CA MET A 30 -9.99 4.98 5.30
C MET A 30 -10.61 5.24 6.69
N ASN A 31 -11.89 4.93 6.87
CA ASN A 31 -12.58 5.02 8.16
C ASN A 31 -12.88 3.65 8.78
N ASN A 32 -12.53 2.57 8.09
CA ASN A 32 -12.70 1.22 8.61
C ASN A 32 -11.45 0.79 9.42
N PRO A 33 -11.59 0.45 10.72
CA PRO A 33 -10.47 -0.02 11.56
C PRO A 33 -9.74 -1.23 10.98
N ASP A 34 -10.42 -2.09 10.23
CA ASP A 34 -9.85 -3.32 9.66
C ASP A 34 -8.77 -3.05 8.62
N PHE A 35 -8.77 -1.86 8.00
CA PHE A 35 -7.79 -1.44 6.97
C PHE A 35 -6.88 -0.30 7.43
N THR A 36 -7.01 0.14 8.69
CA THR A 36 -6.32 1.33 9.21
C THR A 36 -5.56 1.03 10.51
N PRO A 37 -4.54 0.16 10.48
CA PRO A 37 -3.78 -0.24 11.67
C PRO A 37 -2.98 0.91 12.30
N ASP A 38 -2.79 2.03 11.60
CA ASP A 38 -2.18 3.26 12.12
C ASP A 38 -3.21 4.27 12.68
N GLY A 39 -4.49 3.92 12.65
CA GLY A 39 -5.64 4.78 12.95
C GLY A 39 -6.37 5.26 11.70
N GLN A 40 -7.67 5.50 11.85
CA GLN A 40 -8.58 6.00 10.83
C GLN A 40 -8.28 7.46 10.43
N CYS A 41 -8.91 7.91 9.35
CA CYS A 41 -8.93 9.31 8.93
C CYS A 41 -7.53 9.94 8.68
N LYS A 42 -6.56 9.15 8.20
CA LYS A 42 -5.21 9.65 7.84
C LYS A 42 -5.25 10.63 6.66
N PRO A 43 -4.33 11.62 6.60
CA PRO A 43 -4.36 12.66 5.57
C PRO A 43 -4.17 12.14 4.14
N ILE A 44 -3.39 11.05 3.99
CA ILE A 44 -3.13 10.40 2.71
C ILE A 44 -2.87 8.91 2.91
N ASN A 45 -3.32 8.09 1.95
CA ASN A 45 -2.88 6.71 1.80
C ASN A 45 -3.00 6.27 0.33
N THR A 46 -2.17 5.32 -0.08
CA THR A 46 -2.23 4.70 -1.40
C THR A 46 -2.52 3.23 -1.25
N PHE A 47 -3.50 2.73 -2.01
CA PHE A 47 -3.90 1.34 -2.10
C PHE A 47 -3.49 0.77 -3.45
N ILE A 48 -2.88 -0.40 -3.41
CA ILE A 48 -2.41 -1.19 -4.54
C ILE A 48 -3.49 -2.23 -4.83
N HIS A 49 -4.10 -2.16 -6.00
CA HIS A 49 -5.09 -3.13 -6.45
C HIS A 49 -4.38 -4.35 -7.01
N SER A 50 -4.09 -5.31 -6.13
CA SER A 50 -3.36 -6.52 -6.51
C SER A 50 -3.53 -7.63 -5.48
N ASN A 51 -3.17 -8.84 -5.89
CA ASN A 51 -2.88 -9.90 -4.95
C ASN A 51 -1.55 -9.63 -4.23
N THR A 52 -1.36 -10.24 -3.05
CA THR A 52 -0.17 -9.99 -2.23
C THR A 52 1.13 -10.53 -2.83
N GLY A 53 1.06 -11.62 -3.61
CA GLY A 53 2.20 -12.26 -4.25
C GLY A 53 3.03 -11.32 -5.15
N PRO A 54 2.42 -10.70 -6.18
CA PRO A 54 3.11 -9.74 -7.05
C PRO A 54 3.77 -8.56 -6.30
N VAL A 55 3.17 -8.09 -5.22
CA VAL A 55 3.75 -7.00 -4.40
C VAL A 55 4.92 -7.52 -3.56
N LYS A 56 4.82 -8.72 -3.00
CA LYS A 56 5.92 -9.35 -2.24
C LYS A 56 7.13 -9.65 -3.12
N GLU A 57 6.91 -10.03 -4.38
CA GLU A 57 7.96 -10.33 -5.36
C GLU A 57 8.90 -9.16 -5.67
N ILE A 58 8.47 -7.91 -5.45
CA ILE A 58 9.33 -6.72 -5.55
C ILE A 58 10.56 -6.85 -4.63
N CYS A 59 10.41 -7.54 -3.50
CA CYS A 59 11.46 -7.75 -2.51
C CYS A 59 12.25 -9.06 -2.69
N ARG A 60 12.01 -9.88 -3.73
CA ARG A 60 12.62 -11.22 -3.88
C ARG A 60 14.15 -11.25 -3.81
N ARG A 61 14.83 -10.16 -4.19
CA ARG A 61 16.30 -10.01 -4.17
C ARG A 61 16.76 -8.87 -3.25
N ALA A 62 15.96 -8.49 -2.26
CA ALA A 62 16.37 -7.52 -1.25
C ALA A 62 17.05 -8.23 -0.07
N SER A 63 18.06 -7.57 0.50
CA SER A 63 18.78 -8.03 1.69
C SER A 63 18.89 -6.84 2.64
N GLY A 64 18.56 -7.07 3.91
CA GLY A 64 18.43 -6.01 4.90
C GLY A 64 17.28 -5.04 4.58
N ARG A 65 17.35 -3.81 5.10
CA ARG A 65 16.34 -2.78 4.88
C ARG A 65 16.73 -1.89 3.70
N VAL A 66 16.03 -2.00 2.58
CA VAL A 66 16.36 -1.28 1.33
C VAL A 66 15.12 -0.92 0.52
N ASN A 67 15.13 0.24 -0.16
CA ASN A 67 14.06 0.61 -1.08
C ASN A 67 14.20 -0.11 -2.43
N LYS A 68 13.08 -0.59 -2.96
CA LYS A 68 13.01 -1.27 -4.27
C LYS A 68 11.85 -0.70 -5.09
N SER A 69 12.14 -0.44 -6.36
CA SER A 69 11.14 -0.13 -7.37
C SER A 69 10.49 -1.41 -7.88
N SER A 70 9.19 -1.38 -8.14
CA SER A 70 8.56 -2.45 -8.89
C SER A 70 9.09 -2.52 -10.32
N THR A 71 9.10 -3.71 -10.90
CA THR A 71 9.44 -3.95 -12.32
C THR A 71 8.23 -3.83 -13.24
N GLN A 72 7.02 -3.88 -12.68
CA GLN A 72 5.76 -3.68 -13.37
C GLN A 72 4.97 -2.53 -12.73
N GLN A 73 4.02 -1.99 -13.49
CA GLN A 73 3.07 -1.02 -12.98
C GLN A 73 1.91 -1.73 -12.28
N PHE A 74 1.32 -1.06 -11.30
CA PHE A 74 0.13 -1.50 -10.58
C PHE A 74 -0.98 -0.47 -10.75
N PRO A 75 -2.27 -0.87 -10.76
CA PRO A 75 -3.36 0.05 -10.55
C PRO A 75 -3.36 0.51 -9.09
N LEU A 76 -3.45 1.81 -8.89
CA LEU A 76 -3.33 2.47 -7.60
C LEU A 76 -4.53 3.37 -7.37
N THR A 77 -5.05 3.37 -6.15
CA THR A 77 -5.98 4.40 -5.66
C THR A 77 -5.29 5.21 -4.57
N THR A 78 -5.25 6.52 -4.74
CA THR A 78 -4.79 7.46 -3.70
C THR A 78 -5.99 8.15 -3.06
N CYS A 79 -6.10 7.98 -1.74
CA CYS A 79 -7.04 8.69 -0.89
C CYS A 79 -6.32 9.87 -0.26
N LYS A 80 -6.75 11.11 -0.52
CA LYS A 80 -6.09 12.32 -0.01
C LYS A 80 -7.07 13.43 0.35
N ASN A 81 -6.54 14.47 1.00
CA ASN A 81 -7.23 15.72 1.30
C ASN A 81 -8.58 15.54 2.03
N PRO A 82 -8.63 14.78 3.15
CA PRO A 82 -9.88 14.53 3.84
C PRO A 82 -10.52 15.82 4.37
N LYS A 83 -11.83 15.98 4.14
CA LYS A 83 -12.67 16.99 4.81
C LYS A 83 -13.73 16.27 5.63
N ARG A 84 -13.68 16.39 6.96
CA ARG A 84 -14.51 15.58 7.88
C ARG A 84 -14.43 14.08 7.52
N CYS A 85 -13.22 13.60 7.27
CA CYS A 85 -12.90 12.22 6.88
C CYS A 85 -13.57 11.71 5.59
N LYS A 86 -14.09 12.62 4.74
CA LYS A 86 -14.49 12.34 3.36
C LYS A 86 -13.33 12.68 2.43
N TYR A 87 -12.95 11.74 1.59
CA TYR A 87 -11.69 11.79 0.83
C TYR A 87 -11.90 12.17 -0.62
N SER A 88 -10.93 12.89 -1.18
CA SER A 88 -10.73 12.91 -2.63
C SER A 88 -10.03 11.61 -3.04
N GLN A 89 -10.57 10.97 -4.07
CA GLN A 89 -10.05 9.73 -4.64
C GLN A 89 -9.49 10.01 -6.03
N SER A 90 -8.29 9.49 -6.31
CA SER A 90 -7.68 9.53 -7.64
C SER A 90 -7.03 8.20 -7.95
N ASN A 91 -7.17 7.74 -9.19
CA ASN A 91 -6.68 6.44 -9.62
C ASN A 91 -5.62 6.63 -10.72
N GLU A 92 -4.56 5.83 -10.68
CA GLU A 92 -3.53 5.81 -11.73
C GLU A 92 -2.93 4.42 -11.88
N THR A 93 -2.27 4.15 -13.01
CA THR A 93 -1.43 2.95 -13.18
C THR A 93 0.02 3.40 -13.24
N ASN A 94 0.84 2.93 -12.31
CA ASN A 94 2.23 3.38 -12.21
C ASN A 94 3.12 2.35 -11.50
N TYR A 95 4.44 2.53 -11.57
CA TYR A 95 5.38 1.82 -10.71
C TYR A 95 5.21 2.26 -9.24
N ILE A 96 5.78 1.50 -8.32
CA ILE A 96 5.81 1.86 -6.89
C ILE A 96 7.21 1.69 -6.33
N CYS A 97 7.54 2.52 -5.33
CA CYS A 97 8.72 2.40 -4.51
C CYS A 97 8.29 1.95 -3.11
N ILE A 98 8.82 0.82 -2.65
CA ILE A 98 8.57 0.27 -1.32
C ILE A 98 9.88 0.02 -0.59
N THR A 99 9.87 0.12 0.74
CA THR A 99 10.96 -0.41 1.56
C THR A 99 10.74 -1.89 1.78
N CYS A 100 11.73 -2.69 1.39
CA CYS A 100 11.83 -4.10 1.72
C CYS A 100 12.65 -4.26 3.01
N ARG A 101 12.28 -5.25 3.82
CA ARG A 101 13.14 -5.85 4.85
C ARG A 101 13.31 -7.32 4.47
N ASP A 102 14.47 -7.63 3.91
CA ASP A 102 14.71 -8.90 3.22
C ASP A 102 13.60 -9.13 2.18
N ASN A 103 12.91 -10.26 2.23
CA ASN A 103 11.87 -10.63 1.26
C ASN A 103 10.47 -10.04 1.55
N TYR A 104 10.37 -9.08 2.47
CA TYR A 104 9.08 -8.54 2.94
C TYR A 104 8.93 -7.04 2.66
N PRO A 105 7.88 -6.61 1.94
CA PRO A 105 7.47 -5.20 1.92
C PRO A 105 7.08 -4.74 3.32
N VAL A 106 7.64 -3.63 3.79
CA VAL A 106 7.38 -3.10 5.14
C VAL A 106 6.95 -1.65 5.17
N HIS A 107 7.15 -0.90 4.07
CA HIS A 107 6.75 0.51 4.00
C HIS A 107 6.51 0.97 2.56
N PHE A 108 5.49 1.79 2.33
CA PHE A 108 5.21 2.42 1.05
C PHE A 108 5.92 3.78 1.00
N VAL A 109 6.86 3.95 0.08
CA VAL A 109 7.68 5.18 0.00
C VAL A 109 6.98 6.22 -0.88
N LYS A 110 6.69 5.86 -2.13
CA LYS A 110 6.04 6.75 -3.11
C LYS A 110 5.51 5.97 -4.31
N ILE A 111 4.62 6.62 -5.06
CA ILE A 111 4.25 6.24 -6.43
C ILE A 111 5.41 6.60 -7.38
N GLY A 112 5.64 5.77 -8.39
CA GLY A 112 6.78 5.84 -9.30
C GLY A 112 7.98 5.01 -8.84
N LYS A 113 9.05 5.00 -9.63
CA LYS A 113 10.31 4.36 -9.25
C LYS A 113 10.93 5.09 -8.05
N CYS A 114 11.60 4.33 -7.17
CA CYS A 114 12.60 4.89 -6.27
C CYS A 114 13.58 5.71 -7.12
#